data_AF-D2THR8-F1
#
_entry.id   AF-D2THR8-F1
#
_cell.length_a   1.000
_cell.length_b   1.000
_cell.length_c   1.000
_cell.angle_alpha   90.00
_cell.angle_beta   90.00
_cell.angle_gamma   90.00
#
_symmetry.space_group_name_H-M   'P 1'
#
loop_
_entity.id
_entity.type
_entity.pdbx_description
1 polymer ?
#
loop_
_entity_poly.entity_id
_entity_poly.type
_entity_poly.pdbx_seq_one_letter_code
_entity_poly.pdbx_strand_id
1 'polypeptide(L)'
;MFRMPGFFTWQDQEWGTHCNDACEFHGDATAQDIIDADDKTIRIWMERYEQNRNDWDSFMNGYAPGGDQGIYKFICKHCSAIVLNWDFS
;
A
#
# COMPACT_ATOMS: atom_id res chain seq x y z
N MET A 1 18.09 8.02 -31.34
CA MET A 1 17.25 7.22 -30.43
C MET A 1 17.16 7.99 -29.12
N PHE A 2 16.06 8.71 -28.89
CA PHE A 2 15.86 9.47 -27.65
C PHE A 2 15.38 8.50 -26.57
N ARG A 3 16.24 8.20 -25.58
CA ARG A 3 15.81 7.57 -24.33
C ARG A 3 15.08 8.62 -23.53
N MET A 4 13.75 8.52 -23.46
CA MET A 4 12.98 9.28 -22.49
C MET A 4 13.44 8.82 -21.11
N PRO A 5 13.79 9.72 -20.18
CA PRO A 5 14.09 9.31 -18.82
C PRO A 5 12.83 8.61 -18.29
N GLY A 6 12.96 7.33 -17.95
CA GLY A 6 11.86 6.56 -17.38
C GLY A 6 11.43 7.26 -16.10
N PHE A 7 10.27 7.90 -16.13
CA PHE A 7 9.61 8.33 -14.92
C PHE A 7 9.21 7.05 -14.19
N PHE A 8 9.86 6.76 -13.06
CA PHE A 8 9.37 5.81 -12.07
C PHE A 8 8.13 6.44 -11.41
N THR A 9 7.04 6.53 -12.16
CA THR A 9 5.72 6.77 -11.61
C THR A 9 5.05 5.42 -11.51
N TRP A 10 4.44 5.15 -10.36
CA TRP A 10 3.55 4.02 -10.13
C TRP A 10 2.68 3.72 -11.37
N GLN A 11 2.82 2.51 -11.92
CA GLN A 11 2.18 2.03 -13.15
C GLN A 11 1.06 1.01 -12.87
N ASP A 12 0.72 0.77 -11.60
CA ASP A 12 -0.22 -0.28 -11.26
C ASP A 12 -1.67 0.12 -11.61
N GLN A 13 -2.48 -0.84 -12.02
CA GLN A 13 -3.81 -0.59 -12.60
C GLN A 13 -4.87 -0.17 -11.57
N GLU A 14 -4.59 -0.31 -10.27
CA GLU A 14 -5.61 -0.15 -9.23
C GLU A 14 -5.25 0.93 -8.21
N TRP A 15 -5.92 2.08 -8.30
CA TRP A 15 -5.76 3.13 -7.31
C TRP A 15 -6.35 2.71 -5.96
N GLY A 16 -5.62 2.96 -4.86
CA GLY A 16 -6.14 2.76 -3.51
C GLY A 16 -7.40 3.59 -3.29
N THR A 17 -8.58 2.99 -3.43
CA THR A 17 -9.87 3.62 -3.21
C THR A 17 -10.45 3.22 -1.86
N HIS A 18 -11.06 4.18 -1.17
CA HIS A 18 -11.76 3.95 0.10
C HIS A 18 -12.86 5.00 0.27
N CYS A 19 -13.95 4.63 0.93
CA CYS A 19 -15.16 5.48 1.03
C CYS A 19 -15.73 5.93 -0.33
N ASN A 20 -15.56 5.10 -1.38
CA ASN A 20 -16.01 5.41 -2.74
C ASN A 20 -15.25 6.57 -3.43
N ASP A 21 -14.09 6.94 -2.87
CA ASP A 21 -13.24 8.04 -3.32
C ASP A 21 -11.77 7.58 -3.44
N ALA A 22 -10.97 8.34 -4.21
CA ALA A 22 -9.55 8.09 -4.35
C ALA A 22 -8.80 8.58 -3.10
N CYS A 23 -8.04 7.69 -2.47
CA CYS A 23 -7.17 8.05 -1.35
C CYS A 23 -5.96 8.85 -1.84
N GLU A 24 -5.44 9.72 -0.99
CA GLU A 24 -4.24 10.51 -1.25
C GLU A 24 -3.01 9.61 -1.20
N PHE A 25 -2.20 9.63 -2.25
CA PHE A 25 -0.96 8.87 -2.31
C PHE A 25 0.11 9.57 -1.48
N HIS A 26 0.65 8.86 -0.49
CA HIS A 26 1.67 9.36 0.42
C HIS A 26 3.08 8.81 0.13
N GLY A 27 3.24 7.99 -0.90
CA GLY A 27 4.52 7.36 -1.24
C GLY A 27 4.58 5.87 -0.91
N ASP A 28 5.79 5.33 -0.96
CA ASP A 28 6.11 4.00 -0.44
C ASP A 28 5.91 3.92 1.08
N ALA A 29 5.27 2.84 1.53
CA ALA A 29 5.14 2.55 2.95
C ALA A 29 6.48 2.01 3.46
N THR A 30 7.02 2.58 4.53
CA THR A 30 8.23 2.01 5.13
C THR A 30 7.87 0.80 6.00
N ALA A 31 8.84 -0.06 6.29
CA ALA A 31 8.62 -1.14 7.26
C ALA A 31 8.14 -0.60 8.62
N GLN A 32 8.54 0.62 8.99
CA GLN A 32 8.08 1.26 10.21
C GLN A 32 6.60 1.66 10.16
N ASP A 33 6.10 2.13 9.02
CA ASP A 33 4.67 2.43 8.82
C ASP A 33 3.78 1.19 8.97
N ILE A 34 4.33 0.03 8.63
CA ILE A 34 3.64 -1.25 8.72
C ILE A 34 3.63 -1.78 10.15
N ILE A 35 4.74 -1.63 10.86
CA ILE A 35 4.84 -1.98 12.28
C ILE A 35 3.94 -1.06 13.12
N ASP A 36 3.89 0.23 12.77
CA ASP A 36 3.04 1.24 13.42
C ASP A 36 1.61 1.25 12.84
N ALA A 37 1.27 0.30 11.95
CA ALA A 37 -0.05 0.26 11.34
C ALA A 37 -1.12 0.03 12.40
N ASP A 38 -2.02 1.01 12.53
CA ASP A 38 -3.17 0.92 13.41
C ASP A 38 -4.09 -0.25 13.01
N ASP A 39 -4.84 -0.79 13.98
CA ASP A 39 -5.75 -1.92 13.74
C ASP A 39 -6.75 -1.61 12.63
N LYS A 40 -7.15 -0.34 12.46
CA LYS A 40 -8.00 0.10 11.34
C LYS A 40 -7.35 -0.17 9.97
N THR A 41 -6.06 0.13 9.82
CA THR A 41 -5.29 -0.08 8.59
C THR A 41 -5.22 -1.56 8.26
N ILE A 42 -4.95 -2.37 9.29
CA ILE A 42 -4.84 -3.83 9.16
C ILE A 42 -6.18 -4.42 8.74
N ARG A 43 -7.28 -3.99 9.38
CA ARG A 43 -8.64 -4.42 9.02
C ARG A 43 -9.01 -4.05 7.59
N ILE A 44 -8.69 -2.83 7.15
CA ILE A 44 -8.97 -2.41 5.76
C ILE A 44 -8.19 -3.26 4.76
N TRP A 45 -6.91 -3.55 5.05
CA TRP A 45 -6.11 -4.41 4.20
C TRP A 45 -6.67 -5.84 4.16
N MET A 46 -7.03 -6.39 5.32
CA MET A 46 -7.66 -7.70 5.45
C MET A 46 -8.97 -7.78 4.66
N GLU A 47 -9.85 -6.78 4.77
CA GLU A 47 -11.10 -6.73 4.02
C GLU A 47 -10.88 -6.56 2.51
N ARG A 48 -9.87 -5.79 2.11
CA ARG A 48 -9.55 -5.52 0.69
C ARG A 48 -9.01 -6.75 -0.02
N TYR A 49 -8.16 -7.53 0.64
CA TYR A 49 -7.52 -8.71 0.06
C TYR A 49 -8.17 -10.03 0.49
N GLU A 50 -9.28 -9.95 1.24
CA GLU A 50 -9.98 -11.10 1.84
C GLU A 50 -9.03 -12.00 2.67
N GLN A 51 -8.06 -11.36 3.36
CA GLN A 51 -6.99 -11.99 4.13
C GLN A 51 -7.23 -11.92 5.64
N ASN A 52 -6.52 -12.74 6.41
CA ASN A 52 -6.60 -12.74 7.87
C ASN A 52 -5.41 -12.01 8.52
N ARG A 53 -5.48 -11.82 9.84
CA ARG A 53 -4.40 -11.20 10.63
C ARG A 53 -3.09 -12.00 10.56
N ASN A 54 -3.17 -13.33 10.41
CA ASN A 54 -1.99 -14.19 10.23
C ASN A 54 -1.33 -13.96 8.87
N ASP A 55 -2.12 -13.77 7.80
CA ASP A 55 -1.62 -13.45 6.47
C ASP A 55 -0.97 -12.07 6.47
N TRP A 56 -1.56 -11.08 7.15
CA TRP A 56 -0.92 -9.78 7.38
C TRP A 56 0.42 -9.94 8.06
N ASP A 57 0.50 -10.66 9.19
CA ASP A 57 1.76 -10.82 9.91
C ASP A 57 2.81 -11.51 9.03
N SER A 58 2.44 -12.61 8.35
CA SER A 58 3.36 -13.32 7.46
C SER A 58 3.80 -12.50 6.25
N PHE A 59 2.90 -11.67 5.71
CA PHE A 59 3.16 -10.80 4.57
C PHE A 59 4.10 -9.66 4.98
N MET A 60 3.84 -9.05 6.14
CA MET A 60 4.62 -7.94 6.67
C MET A 60 5.94 -8.38 7.30
N ASN A 61 6.07 -9.62 7.78
CA ASN A 61 7.31 -10.17 8.33
C ASN A 61 8.44 -10.23 7.28
N GLY A 62 8.08 -10.41 6.01
CA GLY A 62 9.01 -10.47 4.87
C GLY A 62 9.18 -9.16 4.12
N TYR A 63 8.46 -8.09 4.50
CA TYR A 63 8.49 -6.83 3.76
C TYR A 63 9.77 -6.04 4.03
N ALA A 64 10.51 -5.73 2.96
CA ALA A 64 11.67 -4.84 2.99
C ALA A 64 11.50 -3.73 1.94
N PRO A 65 11.62 -2.45 2.32
CA PRO A 65 11.53 -1.35 1.36
C PRO A 65 12.64 -1.48 0.30
N GLY A 66 12.26 -1.47 -0.98
CA GLY A 66 13.17 -1.65 -2.12
C GLY A 66 13.42 -3.10 -2.55
N GLY A 67 12.65 -4.07 -2.03
CA GLY A 67 12.60 -5.44 -2.54
C GLY A 67 11.67 -5.60 -3.76
N ASP A 68 11.37 -6.86 -4.13
CA ASP A 68 10.40 -7.22 -5.18
C ASP A 68 8.96 -6.76 -4.90
N GLN A 69 8.66 -6.39 -3.64
CA GLN A 69 7.32 -5.99 -3.21
C GLN A 69 7.29 -4.48 -2.97
N GLY A 70 6.50 -3.77 -3.76
CA GLY A 70 6.20 -2.36 -3.56
C GLY A 70 4.94 -2.22 -2.71
N ILE A 71 5.07 -1.71 -1.48
CA ILE A 71 3.90 -1.34 -0.68
C ILE A 71 3.75 0.18 -0.74
N TYR A 72 2.56 0.62 -1.09
CA TYR A 72 2.21 2.01 -1.28
C TYR A 72 1.20 2.45 -0.23
N LYS A 73 1.49 3.59 0.41
CA LYS A 73 0.65 4.18 1.44
C LYS A 73 -0.33 5.16 0.81
N PHE A 74 -1.61 4.92 1.04
CA PHE A 74 -2.67 5.84 0.70
C PHE A 74 -3.44 6.27 1.95
N ILE A 75 -3.90 7.51 2.00
CA ILE A 75 -4.71 8.03 3.11
C ILE A 75 -6.05 8.51 2.58
N CYS A 76 -7.13 7.94 3.10
CA CYS A 76 -8.47 8.39 2.73
C CYS A 76 -8.72 9.80 3.27
N LYS A 77 -9.05 10.74 2.40
CA LYS A 77 -9.35 12.13 2.79
C LYS A 77 -10.63 12.28 3.63
N HIS A 78 -11.54 11.30 3.56
CA HIS A 78 -12.83 11.36 4.27
C HIS A 78 -12.76 10.87 5.71
N CYS A 79 -12.07 9.75 5.94
CA CYS A 79 -12.04 9.08 7.24
C CYS A 79 -10.64 8.96 7.83
N SER A 80 -9.64 9.55 7.16
CA SER A 80 -8.21 9.51 7.51
C SER A 80 -7.69 8.09 7.72
N ALA A 81 -8.34 7.09 7.11
CA ALA A 81 -7.90 5.72 7.17
C ALA A 81 -6.71 5.52 6.25
N ILE A 82 -5.70 4.81 6.76
CA ILE A 82 -4.57 4.41 5.95
C ILE A 82 -4.98 3.15 5.19
N VAL A 83 -4.73 3.17 3.89
CA VAL A 83 -4.97 2.07 2.96
C VAL A 83 -3.62 1.73 2.36
N LEU A 84 -3.15 0.52 2.61
CA LEU A 84 -1.92 0.03 2.00
C LEU A 84 -2.31 -0.75 0.75
N ASN A 85 -1.78 -0.32 -0.39
CA ASN A 85 -1.80 -1.12 -1.60
C ASN A 85 -0.46 -1.85 -1.70
N TRP A 86 -0.47 -3.04 -2.28
CA TRP A 86 0.75 -3.77 -2.59
C TRP A 86 0.74 -4.10 -4.08
N ASP A 87 1.92 -4.06 -4.67
CA ASP A 87 2.17 -4.34 -6.07
C ASP A 87 3.35 -5.30 -6.16
N PHE A 88 3.21 -6.30 -7.03
CA PHE A 88 4.29 -7.20 -7.41
C PHE A 88 4.80 -6.77 -8.78
N SER A 89 6.05 -6.29 -8.82
CA SER A 89 6.70 -5.98 -10.10
C SER A 89 7.23 -7.22 -10.81
#